data_AF-K2AKN0-F1
#
_entry.id   AF-K2AKN0-F1
#
_cell.length_a   1.000
_cell.length_b   1.000
_cell.length_c   1.000
_cell.angle_alpha   90.00
_cell.angle_beta   90.00
_cell.angle_gamma   90.00
#
_symmetry.space_group_name_H-M   'P 1'
#
loop_
_entity.id
_entity.type
_entity.pdbx_description
1 polymer ?
#
loop_
_entity_poly.entity_id
_entity_poly.type
_entity_poly.pdbx_seq_one_letter_code
_entity_poly.pdbx_strand_id
1 'polypeptide(L)'
;IVISEVQIGGDTADEEFVELYNPTDTPFDLTNWRLARKTGTTTSNLVNGFSISIQPHSYLLVAPTSQINGIAVDQVYTTTARVTSNNTIYLIDLDDVNIDTIGMGSATEFEDQATSSPENNTSVARVDVKFDSDNNFADFAILEIPTPQNSLTNQTTPTETPSPTPTPTQSPTPSPTSEPTAIPTPTSTILPSPTTEPLPTATPRTIGYFRFPNKTTTCSLVYENKKVLFLRFLLPKIKCS
;
A
#
# COMPACT_ATOMS: atom_id res chain seq x y z
N ILE A 1 10.27 -1.81 11.50
CA ILE A 1 10.35 -1.39 10.08
C ILE A 1 10.91 -2.57 9.34
N VAL A 2 10.37 -2.88 8.17
CA VAL A 2 10.78 -4.04 7.38
C VAL A 2 11.08 -3.62 5.94
N ILE A 3 11.93 -4.37 5.25
CA ILE A 3 12.12 -4.34 3.81
C ILE A 3 10.90 -5.03 3.19
N SER A 4 10.20 -4.33 2.29
CA SER A 4 8.96 -4.82 1.68
C SER A 4 9.13 -5.25 0.23
N GLU A 5 10.01 -4.61 -0.54
CA GLU A 5 10.23 -4.94 -1.94
C GLU A 5 11.64 -4.56 -2.40
N VAL A 6 12.25 -5.40 -3.23
CA VAL A 6 13.57 -5.15 -3.83
C VAL A 6 13.53 -5.46 -5.32
N GLN A 7 13.91 -4.48 -6.14
CA GLN A 7 14.16 -4.63 -7.56
C GLN A 7 15.64 -4.36 -7.85
N ILE A 8 16.28 -5.21 -8.66
CA ILE A 8 17.73 -5.15 -8.95
C ILE A 8 18.06 -4.42 -10.26
N GLY A 9 17.04 -3.88 -10.94
CA GLY A 9 17.15 -3.22 -12.23
C GLY A 9 15.89 -3.38 -13.07
N GLY A 10 15.66 -2.45 -13.99
CA GLY A 10 14.59 -2.48 -14.97
C GLY A 10 15.14 -2.65 -16.38
N ASP A 11 14.65 -1.83 -17.30
CA ASP A 11 15.23 -1.65 -18.63
C ASP A 11 16.65 -1.09 -18.54
N THR A 12 16.93 -0.32 -17.47
CA THR A 12 18.26 0.13 -17.09
C THR A 12 18.65 -0.33 -15.69
N ALA A 13 19.95 -0.38 -15.42
CA ALA A 13 20.47 -0.71 -14.09
C ALA A 13 20.13 0.34 -13.02
N ASP A 14 19.71 1.55 -13.41
CA ASP A 14 19.32 2.61 -12.48
C ASP A 14 17.84 2.49 -12.04
N GLU A 15 17.07 1.61 -12.68
CA GLU A 15 15.69 1.26 -12.28
C GLU A 15 15.69 0.14 -11.24
N GLU A 16 16.57 0.26 -10.25
CA GLU A 16 16.63 -0.56 -9.05
C GLU A 16 16.03 0.19 -7.86
N PHE A 17 15.49 -0.53 -6.89
CA PHE A 17 15.03 0.08 -5.64
C PHE A 17 15.00 -0.90 -4.49
N VAL A 18 14.98 -0.33 -3.28
CA VAL A 18 14.59 -1.00 -2.05
C VAL A 18 13.44 -0.20 -1.45
N GLU A 19 12.37 -0.89 -1.09
CA GLU A 19 11.20 -0.33 -0.42
C GLU A 19 11.19 -0.76 1.04
N LEU A 20 10.91 0.20 1.94
CA LEU A 20 10.71 -0.06 3.35
C LEU A 20 9.24 0.16 3.70
N TYR A 21 8.74 -0.62 4.66
CA TYR A 21 7.38 -0.50 5.19
C TYR A 21 7.38 -0.32 6.71
N ASN A 22 6.49 0.54 7.19
CA ASN A 22 6.19 0.68 8.62
C ASN A 22 4.95 -0.13 9.00
N PRO A 23 5.09 -1.33 9.60
CA PRO A 23 3.94 -2.14 10.02
C PRO A 23 3.24 -1.61 11.27
N THR A 24 3.81 -0.61 11.96
CA THR A 24 3.28 -0.10 13.23
C THR A 24 2.18 0.94 13.03
N ASP A 25 1.40 1.17 14.09
CA ASP A 25 0.34 2.19 14.14
C ASP A 25 0.86 3.61 14.42
N THR A 26 2.19 3.80 14.52
CA THR A 26 2.82 5.07 14.88
C THR A 26 3.89 5.49 13.88
N PRO A 27 4.11 6.79 13.64
CA PRO A 27 5.25 7.24 12.84
C PRO A 27 6.55 6.70 13.41
N PHE A 28 7.46 6.26 12.54
CA PHE A 28 8.78 5.75 12.94
C PHE A 28 9.87 6.65 12.34
N ASP A 29 10.75 7.15 13.19
CA ASP A 29 11.89 7.97 12.76
C ASP A 29 13.07 7.07 12.38
N LEU A 30 13.49 7.11 11.11
CA LEU A 30 14.66 6.38 10.62
C LEU A 30 15.94 7.21 10.72
N THR A 31 15.91 8.41 11.32
CA THR A 31 17.08 9.28 11.37
C THR A 31 18.33 8.52 11.81
N ASN A 32 19.39 8.61 11.01
CA ASN A 32 20.69 7.93 11.16
C ASN A 32 20.71 6.39 11.01
N TRP A 33 19.57 5.73 10.75
CA TRP A 33 19.58 4.35 10.28
C TRP A 33 20.24 4.26 8.90
N ARG A 34 20.72 3.07 8.55
CA ARG A 34 21.44 2.83 7.30
C ARG A 34 20.77 1.73 6.51
N LEU A 35 20.93 1.82 5.19
CA LEU A 35 20.60 0.75 4.27
C LEU A 35 21.88 0.33 3.58
N ALA A 36 22.22 -0.95 3.67
CA ALA A 36 23.45 -1.50 3.11
C ALA A 36 23.17 -2.71 2.24
N ARG A 37 24.09 -3.00 1.33
CA ARG A 37 24.10 -4.23 0.54
C ARG A 37 25.42 -4.96 0.70
N LYS A 38 25.39 -6.27 0.54
CA LYS A 38 26.59 -7.11 0.47
C LYS A 38 26.57 -8.00 -0.77
N THR A 39 27.74 -8.12 -1.37
CA THR A 39 28.01 -9.05 -2.47
C THR A 39 29.33 -9.77 -2.18
N GLY A 40 29.28 -11.09 -2.09
CA GLY A 40 30.41 -11.88 -1.61
C GLY A 40 30.86 -11.40 -0.23
N THR A 41 32.09 -10.90 -0.12
CA THR A 41 32.65 -10.40 1.14
C THR A 41 32.57 -8.88 1.30
N THR A 42 32.08 -8.15 0.29
CA THR A 42 32.10 -6.68 0.29
C THR A 42 30.74 -6.13 0.68
N THR A 43 30.72 -5.34 1.75
CA THR A 43 29.55 -4.55 2.18
C THR A 43 29.70 -3.10 1.74
N SER A 44 28.62 -2.48 1.28
CA SER A 44 28.58 -1.07 0.90
C SER A 44 27.25 -0.44 1.30
N ASN A 45 27.28 0.80 1.76
CA ASN A 45 26.06 1.53 2.09
C ASN A 45 25.40 2.05 0.81
N LEU A 46 24.09 1.80 0.71
CA LEU A 46 23.19 2.50 -0.22
C LEU A 46 22.85 3.86 0.41
N VAL A 47 22.39 3.84 1.66
CA VAL A 47 22.10 5.03 2.46
C VAL A 47 22.92 4.98 3.75
N ASN A 48 23.74 6.01 4.00
CA ASN A 48 24.64 6.08 5.16
C ASN A 48 24.07 6.85 6.37
N GLY A 49 22.75 7.04 6.38
CA GLY A 49 22.03 7.82 7.38
C GLY A 49 20.77 8.42 6.75
N PHE A 50 19.62 7.85 7.07
CA PHE A 50 18.33 8.46 6.70
C PHE A 50 18.11 9.75 7.51
N SER A 51 17.24 10.63 6.98
CA SER A 51 16.76 11.84 7.68
C SER A 51 15.27 12.02 7.39
N ILE A 52 14.49 10.96 7.63
CA ILE A 52 13.10 10.86 7.25
C ILE A 52 12.36 9.92 8.22
N SER A 53 11.08 10.17 8.43
CA SER A 53 10.19 9.30 9.19
C SER A 53 9.17 8.64 8.28
N ILE A 54 8.86 7.37 8.52
CA ILE A 54 7.81 6.64 7.80
C ILE A 54 6.52 6.70 8.61
N GLN A 55 5.44 7.17 7.99
CA GLN A 55 4.12 7.21 8.62
C GLN A 55 3.57 5.80 8.90
N PRO A 56 2.59 5.64 9.82
CA PRO A 56 1.96 4.35 10.08
C PRO A 56 1.45 3.71 8.79
N HIS A 57 1.72 2.41 8.61
CA HIS A 57 1.29 1.63 7.46
C HIS A 57 1.62 2.26 6.09
N SER A 58 2.68 3.07 6.05
CA SER A 58 3.16 3.72 4.84
C SER A 58 4.52 3.15 4.43
N TYR A 59 4.97 3.57 3.26
CA TYR A 59 6.14 3.06 2.58
C TYR A 59 7.22 4.14 2.49
N LEU A 60 8.42 3.72 2.16
CA LEU A 60 9.51 4.61 1.82
C LEU A 60 10.30 4.00 0.68
N LEU A 61 10.37 4.73 -0.44
CA LEU A 61 11.04 4.28 -1.65
C LEU A 61 12.48 4.79 -1.70
N VAL A 62 13.44 3.87 -1.82
CA VAL A 62 14.88 4.16 -1.88
C VAL A 62 15.46 3.70 -3.22
N ALA A 63 16.04 4.61 -4.01
CA ALA A 63 16.56 4.30 -5.35
C ALA A 63 17.74 5.21 -5.75
N PRO A 64 18.52 4.89 -6.80
CA PRO A 64 19.60 5.76 -7.27
C PRO A 64 19.11 6.92 -8.16
N THR A 65 17.82 6.93 -8.51
CA THR A 65 17.16 7.94 -9.34
C THR A 65 16.08 8.67 -8.55
N SER A 66 15.62 9.81 -9.05
CA SER A 66 14.54 10.57 -8.41
C SER A 66 13.15 9.97 -8.62
N GLN A 67 13.00 9.03 -9.57
CA GLN A 67 11.71 8.41 -9.88
C GLN A 67 11.90 6.97 -10.36
N ILE A 68 10.98 6.10 -9.94
CA ILE A 68 10.82 4.74 -10.47
C ILE A 68 9.39 4.63 -11.01
N ASN A 69 9.22 4.25 -12.27
CA ASN A 69 7.91 4.10 -12.91
C ASN A 69 6.97 5.32 -12.74
N GLY A 70 7.54 6.53 -12.74
CA GLY A 70 6.82 7.79 -12.53
C GLY A 70 6.50 8.14 -11.08
N ILE A 71 6.82 7.26 -10.12
CA ILE A 71 6.65 7.48 -8.69
C ILE A 71 7.87 8.19 -8.15
N ALA A 72 7.66 9.27 -7.39
CA ALA A 72 8.76 10.01 -6.77
C ALA A 72 9.43 9.16 -5.69
N VAL A 73 10.76 9.13 -5.70
CA VAL A 73 11.59 8.41 -4.72
C VAL A 73 11.78 9.28 -3.48
N ASP A 74 11.55 8.73 -2.30
CA ASP A 74 11.67 9.45 -1.02
C ASP A 74 13.14 9.69 -0.65
N GLN A 75 13.98 8.68 -0.86
CA GLN A 75 15.41 8.74 -0.57
C GLN A 75 16.22 8.33 -1.80
N VAL A 76 16.84 9.32 -2.45
CA VAL A 76 17.81 9.06 -3.52
C VAL A 76 19.17 8.76 -2.90
N TYR A 77 19.84 7.70 -3.34
CA TYR A 77 21.26 7.48 -3.03
C TYR A 77 22.16 7.73 -4.23
N THR A 78 23.25 8.45 -4.02
CA THR A 78 24.19 8.85 -5.09
C THR A 78 25.48 8.05 -5.07
N THR A 79 25.50 6.90 -4.38
CA THR A 79 26.70 6.05 -4.30
C THR A 79 26.88 5.24 -5.59
N THR A 80 28.07 4.68 -5.77
CA THR A 80 28.34 3.71 -6.85
C THR A 80 27.88 2.30 -6.50
N ALA A 81 27.38 2.08 -5.27
CA ALA A 81 26.79 0.82 -4.90
C ALA A 81 25.45 0.66 -5.63
N ARG A 82 25.19 -0.59 -6.03
CA ARG A 82 23.98 -1.03 -6.71
C ARG A 82 23.45 -2.26 -5.98
N VAL A 83 22.14 -2.42 -5.97
CA VAL A 83 21.43 -3.63 -5.60
C VAL A 83 21.50 -4.58 -6.80
N THR A 84 22.34 -5.60 -6.72
CA THR A 84 22.46 -6.56 -7.82
C THR A 84 21.90 -7.92 -7.43
N SER A 85 21.82 -8.82 -8.42
CA SER A 85 21.49 -10.21 -8.15
C SER A 85 22.39 -10.82 -7.07
N ASN A 86 21.81 -11.77 -6.32
CA ASN A 86 22.48 -12.49 -5.24
C ASN A 86 23.02 -11.62 -4.09
N ASN A 87 22.48 -10.42 -3.88
CA ASN A 87 22.87 -9.55 -2.78
C ASN A 87 22.15 -9.94 -1.48
N THR A 88 22.80 -9.61 -0.36
CA THR A 88 22.13 -9.40 0.92
C THR A 88 21.87 -7.92 1.10
N ILE A 89 20.67 -7.52 1.52
CA ILE A 89 20.33 -6.15 1.88
C ILE A 89 20.06 -6.12 3.39
N TYR A 90 20.58 -5.09 4.06
CA TYR A 90 20.41 -4.90 5.51
C TYR A 90 19.78 -3.54 5.78
N LEU A 91 18.77 -3.54 6.62
CA LEU A 91 18.32 -2.36 7.35
C LEU A 91 19.02 -2.35 8.71
N ILE A 92 19.81 -1.31 8.99
CA ILE A 92 20.69 -1.25 10.16
C ILE A 92 20.31 -0.05 11.02
N ASP A 93 20.15 -0.27 12.31
CA ASP A 93 19.83 0.79 13.27
C ASP A 93 21.05 1.61 13.72
N LEU A 94 20.86 2.41 14.78
CA LEU A 94 21.86 3.31 15.36
C LEU A 94 22.93 2.60 16.19
N ASP A 95 22.64 1.39 16.65
CA ASP A 95 23.52 0.56 17.47
C ASP A 95 24.28 -0.46 16.61
N ASP A 96 24.29 -0.26 15.28
CA ASP A 96 24.87 -1.17 14.28
C ASP A 96 24.23 -2.57 14.27
N VAL A 97 22.96 -2.69 14.69
CA VAL A 97 22.21 -3.94 14.66
C VAL A 97 21.42 -4.05 13.35
N ASN A 98 21.52 -5.20 12.68
CA ASN A 98 20.67 -5.52 11.54
C ASN A 98 19.25 -5.79 12.04
N ILE A 99 18.30 -4.92 11.70
CA ILE A 99 16.90 -5.02 12.10
C ILE A 99 16.06 -5.85 11.15
N ASP A 100 16.42 -5.83 9.86
CA ASP A 100 15.83 -6.69 8.83
C ASP A 100 16.93 -7.01 7.81
N THR A 101 17.00 -8.26 7.39
CA THR A 101 17.98 -8.77 6.44
C THR A 101 17.32 -9.63 5.37
N ILE A 102 17.43 -9.23 4.10
CA ILE A 102 17.03 -10.06 2.96
C ILE A 102 18.25 -10.55 2.20
N GLY A 103 18.48 -11.86 2.18
CA GLY A 103 19.42 -12.49 1.26
C GLY A 103 18.71 -13.10 0.07
N MET A 104 19.17 -12.72 -1.13
CA MET A 104 18.60 -13.18 -2.39
C MET A 104 19.52 -14.21 -3.08
N GLY A 105 18.93 -15.20 -3.75
CA GLY A 105 19.64 -16.17 -4.58
C GLY A 105 20.77 -16.90 -3.83
N SER A 106 22.00 -16.71 -4.28
CA SER A 106 23.21 -17.31 -3.69
C SER A 106 23.87 -16.44 -2.61
N ALA A 107 23.16 -15.43 -2.07
CA ALA A 107 23.62 -14.67 -0.92
C ALA A 107 24.00 -15.60 0.25
N THR A 108 25.08 -15.25 0.95
CA THR A 108 25.60 -16.06 2.07
C THR A 108 25.08 -15.60 3.44
N GLU A 109 24.41 -14.45 3.47
CA GLU A 109 23.75 -13.92 4.66
C GLU A 109 22.29 -13.65 4.31
N PHE A 110 21.40 -14.19 5.14
CA PHE A 110 19.96 -14.19 5.01
C PHE A 110 19.35 -14.56 6.36
N GLU A 111 18.07 -14.31 6.54
CA GLU A 111 17.31 -14.83 7.68
C GLU A 111 16.80 -16.22 7.34
N ASP A 112 17.22 -17.22 8.13
CA ASP A 112 16.97 -18.67 8.06
C ASP A 112 17.24 -19.36 6.70
N GLN A 113 16.61 -18.89 5.63
CA GLN A 113 16.79 -19.34 4.26
C GLN A 113 16.67 -18.19 3.26
N ALA A 114 17.61 -18.08 2.32
CA ALA A 114 17.57 -17.08 1.25
C ALA A 114 16.32 -17.20 0.36
N THR A 115 15.80 -16.05 -0.09
CA THR A 115 14.74 -15.99 -1.09
C THR A 115 15.31 -16.09 -2.52
N SER A 116 14.43 -16.14 -3.52
CA SER A 116 14.84 -16.09 -4.93
C SER A 116 15.39 -14.72 -5.30
N SER A 117 16.43 -14.67 -6.14
CA SER A 117 16.88 -13.41 -6.72
C SER A 117 15.94 -13.03 -7.86
N PRO A 118 15.43 -11.79 -7.91
CA PRO A 118 14.67 -11.33 -9.07
C PRO A 118 15.58 -11.18 -10.29
N GLU A 119 14.97 -11.19 -11.46
CA GLU A 119 15.57 -10.76 -12.73
C GLU A 119 15.25 -9.28 -12.99
N ASN A 120 15.88 -8.67 -14.00
CA ASN A 120 15.51 -7.32 -14.42
C ASN A 120 14.02 -7.22 -14.76
N ASN A 121 13.41 -6.08 -14.47
CA ASN A 121 11.98 -5.81 -14.62
C ASN A 121 11.05 -6.66 -13.72
N THR A 122 11.61 -7.43 -12.79
CA THR A 122 10.88 -8.10 -11.72
C THR A 122 11.41 -7.67 -10.36
N SER A 123 10.70 -8.00 -9.31
CA SER A 123 11.13 -7.72 -7.94
C SER A 123 10.91 -8.94 -7.05
N VAL A 124 11.52 -8.90 -5.88
CA VAL A 124 11.18 -9.80 -4.78
C VAL A 124 10.48 -8.98 -3.71
N ALA A 125 9.29 -9.40 -3.31
CA ALA A 125 8.43 -8.66 -2.40
C ALA A 125 7.93 -9.52 -1.25
N ARG A 126 7.76 -8.90 -0.10
CA ARG A 126 7.24 -9.53 1.10
C ARG A 126 5.77 -9.89 0.89
N VAL A 127 5.42 -11.16 1.07
CA VAL A 127 4.09 -11.73 0.81
C VAL A 127 3.05 -11.13 1.74
N ASP A 128 3.40 -10.92 3.00
CA ASP A 128 2.63 -10.15 3.97
C ASP A 128 3.53 -9.10 4.62
N VAL A 129 3.39 -7.85 4.21
CA VAL A 129 4.21 -6.73 4.71
C VAL A 129 4.05 -6.48 6.22
N LYS A 130 3.03 -7.05 6.87
CA LYS A 130 2.82 -6.92 8.31
C LYS A 130 3.45 -8.05 9.13
N PHE A 131 4.04 -9.04 8.45
CA PHE A 131 4.58 -10.23 9.08
C PHE A 131 6.01 -10.49 8.61
N ASP A 132 6.86 -10.79 9.58
CA ASP A 132 8.26 -11.15 9.37
C ASP A 132 8.53 -12.38 10.23
N SER A 133 8.83 -13.49 9.60
CA SER A 133 9.04 -14.79 10.26
C SER A 133 10.52 -15.08 10.53
N ASP A 134 11.39 -14.12 10.23
CA ASP A 134 12.84 -14.29 10.17
C ASP A 134 13.23 -15.41 9.18
N ASN A 135 12.48 -15.60 8.08
CA ASN A 135 12.79 -16.53 7.01
C ASN A 135 12.51 -15.91 5.63
N ASN A 136 13.57 -15.51 4.92
CA ASN A 136 13.39 -14.80 3.65
C ASN A 136 12.67 -15.64 2.58
N PHE A 137 12.90 -16.96 2.53
CA PHE A 137 12.23 -17.86 1.59
C PHE A 137 10.72 -17.96 1.84
N ALA A 138 10.28 -17.93 3.10
CA ALA A 138 8.88 -17.99 3.47
C ALA A 138 8.17 -16.64 3.29
N ASP A 139 8.89 -15.55 3.57
CA ASP A 139 8.30 -14.22 3.65
C ASP A 139 8.32 -13.48 2.32
N PHE A 140 9.14 -13.88 1.35
CA PHE A 140 9.28 -13.19 0.07
C PHE A 140 8.97 -14.06 -1.15
N ALA A 141 8.35 -13.46 -2.17
CA ALA A 141 8.08 -14.08 -3.45
C ALA A 141 8.45 -13.15 -4.61
N ILE A 142 8.72 -13.73 -5.78
CA ILE A 142 8.94 -12.96 -7.01
C ILE A 142 7.62 -12.32 -7.45
N LEU A 143 7.67 -11.01 -7.72
CA LEU A 143 6.63 -10.28 -8.43
C LEU A 143 7.08 -10.02 -9.87
N GLU A 144 6.27 -10.49 -10.81
CA GLU A 144 6.48 -10.27 -12.25
C GLU A 144 6.32 -8.79 -12.67
N ILE A 145 5.60 -8.01 -11.85
CA ILE A 145 5.40 -6.58 -12.05
C ILE A 145 5.72 -5.90 -10.72
N PRO A 146 6.86 -5.18 -10.63
CA PRO A 146 7.22 -4.43 -9.44
C PRO A 146 6.17 -3.39 -9.05
N THR A 147 5.98 -3.20 -7.75
CA THR A 147 4.95 -2.34 -7.17
C THR A 147 5.50 -1.26 -6.23
N PRO A 148 6.46 -0.42 -6.70
CA PRO A 148 7.08 0.57 -5.85
C PRO A 148 6.05 1.55 -5.25
N GLN A 149 6.18 1.82 -3.97
CA GLN A 149 5.34 2.71 -3.18
C GLN A 149 6.24 3.65 -2.38
N ASN A 150 5.91 4.93 -2.42
CA ASN A 150 6.59 5.96 -1.64
C ASN A 150 5.76 6.39 -0.43
N SER A 151 6.26 7.35 0.33
CA SER A 151 5.61 7.88 1.55
C SER A 151 4.26 8.57 1.33
N LEU A 152 3.90 8.90 0.08
CA LEU A 152 2.58 9.47 -0.25
C LEU A 152 1.51 8.39 -0.40
N THR A 153 1.92 7.12 -0.47
CA THR A 153 0.99 6.00 -0.57
C THR A 153 0.20 5.87 0.74
N ASN A 154 -1.13 5.76 0.62
CA ASN A 154 -2.09 5.75 1.73
C ASN A 154 -2.13 7.02 2.60
N GLN A 155 -1.46 8.11 2.20
CA GLN A 155 -1.64 9.38 2.88
C GLN A 155 -3.04 9.92 2.56
N THR A 156 -4.00 9.71 3.47
CA THR A 156 -5.27 10.42 3.40
C THR A 156 -4.96 11.91 3.51
N THR A 157 -5.12 12.64 2.41
CA THR A 157 -5.13 14.11 2.48
C THR A 157 -6.17 14.46 3.54
N PRO A 158 -5.85 15.24 4.59
CA PRO A 158 -6.88 15.72 5.48
C PRO A 158 -7.88 16.47 4.61
N THR A 159 -9.09 15.91 4.49
CA THR A 159 -10.19 16.64 3.88
C THR A 159 -10.33 17.89 4.72
N GLU A 160 -10.13 19.07 4.14
CA GLU A 160 -10.39 20.32 4.84
C GLU A 160 -11.78 20.20 5.47
N THR A 161 -11.83 20.17 6.80
CA THR A 161 -13.12 20.27 7.48
C THR A 161 -13.70 21.58 6.98
N PRO A 162 -14.88 21.58 6.32
CA PRO A 162 -15.44 22.81 5.80
C PRO A 162 -15.48 23.80 6.95
N SER A 163 -14.69 24.88 6.81
CA SER A 163 -14.70 25.97 7.78
C SER A 163 -16.16 26.35 8.02
N PRO A 164 -16.61 26.49 9.28
CA PRO A 164 -18.01 26.79 9.55
C PRO A 164 -18.38 28.03 8.74
N THR A 165 -19.30 27.84 7.78
CA THR A 165 -19.90 28.94 7.02
C THR A 165 -20.31 30.00 8.04
N PRO A 166 -19.86 31.26 7.91
CA PRO A 166 -20.21 32.29 8.87
C PRO A 166 -21.74 32.29 8.99
N THR A 167 -22.22 32.06 10.21
CA THR A 167 -23.66 32.16 10.49
C THR A 167 -24.09 33.56 10.07
N PRO A 168 -25.11 33.71 9.21
CA PRO A 168 -25.54 35.03 8.77
C PRO A 168 -25.89 35.85 10.02
N THR A 169 -25.13 36.92 10.25
CA THR A 169 -25.40 37.88 11.31
C THR A 169 -26.79 38.43 11.04
N GLN A 170 -27.75 38.14 11.92
CA GLN A 170 -29.10 38.69 11.80
C GLN A 170 -29.00 40.22 11.79
N SER A 171 -29.35 40.82 10.66
CA SER A 171 -29.53 42.27 10.54
C SER A 171 -30.58 42.73 11.56
N PRO A 172 -30.40 43.88 12.25
CA PRO A 172 -31.36 44.34 13.24
C PRO A 172 -32.76 44.45 12.63
N THR A 173 -33.70 43.73 13.24
CA THR A 173 -35.11 43.74 12.88
C THR A 173 -35.68 45.16 13.02
N PRO A 174 -36.28 45.75 11.98
CA PRO A 174 -37.00 47.01 12.13
C PRO A 174 -38.22 46.82 13.05
N SER A 175 -38.42 47.80 13.94
CA SER A 175 -39.53 47.92 14.90
C SER A 175 -40.91 47.82 14.21
N PRO A 176 -41.93 47.20 14.83
CA PRO A 176 -43.18 46.86 14.15
C PRO A 176 -43.95 48.12 13.74
N THR A 177 -44.30 48.19 12.45
CA THR A 177 -45.36 49.06 11.94
C THR A 177 -46.64 48.24 11.87
N SER A 178 -47.73 48.85 12.31
CA SER A 178 -49.07 48.27 12.50
C SER A 178 -49.63 47.50 11.30
N GLU A 179 -50.23 46.35 11.64
CA GLU A 179 -51.34 45.60 11.01
C GLU A 179 -52.18 46.45 10.01
N PRO A 180 -52.59 45.94 8.82
CA PRO A 180 -53.45 44.75 8.76
C PRO A 180 -53.42 43.86 7.50
N THR A 181 -54.13 42.73 7.65
CA THR A 181 -55.06 42.08 6.71
C THR A 181 -54.68 40.64 6.36
N ALA A 182 -55.54 39.72 6.79
CA ALA A 182 -55.49 38.31 6.49
C ALA A 182 -55.67 38.02 4.99
N ILE A 183 -54.81 37.18 4.43
CA ILE A 183 -54.99 36.56 3.11
C ILE A 183 -54.58 35.07 3.20
N PRO A 184 -55.28 34.18 2.48
CA PRO A 184 -55.45 32.79 2.88
C PRO A 184 -54.22 31.89 2.66
N THR A 185 -54.12 30.91 3.54
CA THR A 185 -53.19 29.79 3.59
C THR A 185 -53.19 28.94 2.31
N PRO A 186 -52.04 28.70 1.65
CA PRO A 186 -51.90 27.57 0.76
C PRO A 186 -51.45 26.32 1.53
N THR A 187 -52.18 25.24 1.26
CA THR A 187 -52.03 23.86 1.74
C THR A 187 -50.64 23.27 1.41
N SER A 188 -49.98 22.65 2.39
CA SER A 188 -48.73 21.90 2.20
C SER A 188 -48.93 20.66 1.31
N THR A 189 -48.19 20.60 0.21
CA THR A 189 -48.06 19.41 -0.63
C THR A 189 -47.03 18.46 -0.03
N ILE A 190 -47.43 17.20 0.21
CA ILE A 190 -46.55 16.13 0.70
C ILE A 190 -45.61 15.71 -0.43
N LEU A 191 -44.30 15.84 -0.22
CA LEU A 191 -43.27 15.33 -1.14
C LEU A 191 -43.10 13.81 -0.93
N PRO A 192 -43.06 12.98 -1.98
CA PRO A 192 -42.89 11.54 -1.83
C PRO A 192 -41.46 11.18 -1.38
N SER A 193 -41.41 10.18 -0.50
CA SER A 193 -40.18 9.54 0.01
C SER A 193 -39.33 8.97 -1.14
N PRO A 194 -37.99 9.08 -1.08
CA PRO A 194 -37.12 8.49 -2.10
C PRO A 194 -37.23 6.96 -2.09
N THR A 195 -37.47 6.40 -3.27
CA THR A 195 -37.47 4.96 -3.57
C THR A 195 -36.05 4.41 -3.43
N THR A 196 -35.88 3.34 -2.65
CA THR A 196 -34.61 2.62 -2.51
C THR A 196 -34.17 2.02 -3.84
N GLU A 197 -32.99 2.45 -4.32
CA GLU A 197 -32.31 1.92 -5.49
C GLU A 197 -31.87 0.46 -5.27
N PRO A 198 -31.98 -0.44 -6.26
CA PRO A 198 -31.58 -1.84 -6.10
C PRO A 198 -30.05 -1.98 -6.01
N LEU A 199 -29.60 -2.72 -5.00
CA LEU A 199 -28.19 -3.07 -4.79
C LEU A 199 -27.60 -3.77 -6.04
N PRO A 200 -26.42 -3.36 -6.53
CA PRO A 200 -25.82 -3.94 -7.73
C PRO A 200 -25.54 -5.44 -7.56
N THR A 201 -25.95 -6.24 -8.54
CA THR A 201 -25.69 -7.68 -8.59
C THR A 201 -24.23 -7.93 -8.98
N ALA A 202 -23.46 -8.54 -8.07
CA ALA A 202 -22.07 -8.91 -8.33
C ALA A 202 -21.96 -9.90 -9.50
N THR A 203 -21.22 -9.53 -10.54
CA THR A 203 -20.94 -10.37 -11.71
C THR A 203 -19.85 -11.40 -11.34
N PRO A 204 -19.99 -12.69 -11.67
CA PRO A 204 -18.99 -13.70 -11.32
C PRO A 204 -17.65 -13.42 -12.03
N ARG A 205 -16.54 -13.53 -11.28
CA ARG A 205 -15.17 -13.47 -11.83
C ARG A 205 -14.59 -14.88 -11.89
N THR A 206 -14.11 -15.27 -13.06
CA THR A 206 -13.38 -16.54 -13.24
C THR A 206 -12.01 -16.43 -12.58
N ILE A 207 -11.68 -17.36 -11.68
CA ILE A 207 -10.43 -17.34 -10.91
C ILE A 207 -9.39 -18.33 -11.46
N GLY A 208 -9.78 -19.26 -12.33
CA GLY A 208 -8.82 -20.15 -12.99
C GLY A 208 -9.45 -21.24 -13.84
N TYR A 209 -8.65 -21.77 -14.76
CA TYR A 209 -8.97 -22.93 -15.59
C TYR A 209 -8.02 -24.07 -15.23
N PHE A 210 -8.58 -25.20 -14.82
CA PHE A 210 -7.81 -26.40 -14.53
C PHE A 210 -7.99 -27.40 -15.66
N ARG A 211 -6.90 -27.70 -16.36
CA ARG A 211 -6.89 -28.65 -17.48
C ARG A 211 -6.46 -30.03 -16.99
N PHE A 212 -7.34 -31.01 -17.14
CA PHE A 212 -7.05 -32.42 -16.94
C PHE A 212 -7.10 -33.14 -18.30
N PRO A 213 -6.46 -34.31 -18.46
CA PRO A 213 -6.57 -35.09 -19.69
C PRO A 213 -8.05 -35.36 -20.01
N ASN A 214 -8.51 -34.86 -21.16
CA ASN A 214 -9.89 -34.94 -21.67
C ASN A 214 -10.99 -34.20 -20.86
N LYS A 215 -10.65 -33.30 -19.93
CA LYS A 215 -11.65 -32.47 -19.23
C LYS A 215 -11.09 -31.10 -18.84
N THR A 216 -11.84 -30.03 -19.10
CA THR A 216 -11.54 -28.68 -18.58
C THR A 216 -12.52 -28.38 -17.45
N THR A 217 -12.01 -28.08 -16.27
CA THR A 217 -12.82 -27.63 -15.12
C THR A 217 -12.63 -26.13 -14.96
N THR A 218 -13.71 -25.36 -15.02
CA THR A 218 -13.67 -23.91 -14.83
C THR A 218 -14.12 -23.58 -13.42
N CYS A 219 -13.28 -22.89 -12.65
CA CYS A 219 -13.64 -22.43 -11.31
C CYS A 219 -13.88 -20.91 -11.31
N SER A 220 -15.02 -20.50 -10.76
CA SER A 220 -15.40 -19.09 -10.61
C SER A 220 -15.61 -18.74 -9.14
N LEU A 221 -15.20 -17.53 -8.77
CA LEU A 221 -15.58 -16.94 -7.50
C LEU A 221 -16.98 -16.36 -7.63
N VAL A 222 -17.91 -16.90 -6.88
CA VAL A 222 -19.30 -16.43 -6.79
C VAL A 222 -19.57 -15.91 -5.39
N TYR A 223 -20.44 -14.92 -5.24
CA TYR A 223 -20.80 -14.37 -3.94
C TYR A 223 -22.22 -14.80 -3.58
N GLU A 224 -22.40 -15.40 -2.41
CA GLU A 224 -23.71 -15.72 -1.86
C GLU A 224 -24.13 -14.67 -0.83
N ASN A 225 -25.34 -14.15 -0.99
CA ASN A 225 -25.95 -13.31 0.03
C ASN A 225 -26.31 -14.15 1.26
N LYS A 226 -25.77 -13.81 2.43
CA LYS A 226 -26.22 -14.31 3.72
C LYS A 226 -26.84 -13.17 4.52
N LYS A 227 -28.00 -13.44 5.10
CA LYS A 227 -28.67 -12.50 6.00
C LYS A 227 -28.58 -13.04 7.42
N VAL A 228 -28.02 -12.27 8.33
CA VAL A 228 -28.02 -12.55 9.78
C VAL A 228 -28.66 -11.35 10.47
N LEU A 229 -29.85 -11.55 11.04
CA LEU A 229 -30.69 -10.47 11.59
C LEU A 229 -30.96 -9.37 10.55
N PHE A 230 -30.51 -8.13 10.80
CA PHE A 230 -30.63 -6.99 9.90
C PHE A 230 -29.42 -6.81 8.97
N LEU A 231 -28.32 -7.54 9.22
CA LEU A 231 -27.09 -7.47 8.43
C LEU A 231 -27.17 -8.37 7.20
N ARG A 232 -26.67 -7.86 6.07
CA ARG A 232 -26.50 -8.61 4.83
C ARG A 232 -25.01 -8.71 4.51
N PHE A 233 -24.53 -9.92 4.30
CA PHE A 233 -23.15 -10.23 3.95
C PHE A 233 -23.11 -10.82 2.54
N LEU A 234 -22.14 -10.43 1.73
CA LEU A 234 -21.76 -11.18 0.53
C LEU A 234 -20.58 -12.08 0.91
N LEU A 235 -20.83 -13.39 1.03
CA LEU A 235 -19.77 -14.35 1.33
C LEU A 235 -19.22 -14.95 0.03
N PRO A 236 -17.89 -14.93 -0.17
CA PRO A 236 -17.27 -15.56 -1.33
C PRO A 236 -17.41 -17.08 -1.25
N LYS A 237 -17.65 -17.71 -2.40
CA LYS A 237 -17.71 -19.16 -2.56
C LYS A 237 -17.12 -19.54 -3.91
N ILE A 238 -16.34 -20.60 -3.94
CA ILE A 238 -15.77 -21.12 -5.18
C ILE A 238 -16.76 -22.12 -5.77
N LYS A 239 -17.11 -21.95 -7.06
CA LYS A 239 -17.92 -22.89 -7.82
C LYS A 239 -17.13 -23.36 -9.03
N CYS A 240 -16.93 -24.68 -9.15
CA CYS A 240 -16.27 -25.30 -10.29
C CYS A 240 -17.27 -26.13 -11.10
N SER A 241 -17.18 -26.07 -12.44
CA SER A 241 -18.01 -26.86 -13.38
C SER A 241 -17.18 -27.40 -14.52
#